data_AF-A0A1H4RMI0-F1
#
_entry.id   AF-A0A1H4RMI0-F1
#
_cell.length_a   1.000
_cell.length_b   1.000
_cell.length_c   1.000
_cell.angle_alpha   90.00
_cell.angle_beta   90.00
_cell.angle_gamma   90.00
#
_symmetry.space_group_name_H-M   'P 1'
#
loop_
_entity.id
_entity.type
_entity.pdbx_description
1 polymer ?
#
loop_
_entity_poly.entity_id
_entity_poly.type
_entity_poly.pdbx_seq_one_letter_code
_entity_poly.pdbx_strand_id
1 'polypeptide(L)'
;MKSIVTSLSAAGLIAAVLAGPALAQQTPLKIGVLTDFQSVYSDIGGAGNVEATKMAIEEFGGSMFGKPIELVTADALNKADVAATITRKWYEAENVDMIIDMPTSATALAGMEMSKQFEKIMIVTDAASSDITGKSCSPYTLHWTYDTYANAHTVGSAIVKNGGDSWFFITADYVFGHSIERDTGDVVRAAGGKVLGSARHPLNTPDFSSFLLQAQSSKAKIVGLANGGGDTINAIKQAAEFGIVAGGQNLAGIVMFISDIHSLGLKLAQGLIITEAYYWDLNDRTRAFGKRFFERMKRMPTMNQAATYSATLHYLNAVKAAGTKDTKPVLAKMRATPVRDAFTDNGVVREDGRMVHSMFLFEVKKPEESKAPWDYYKVLAEVPGDQAFRPMKDGGCPLIK
;
A
#
# COMPACT_ATOMS: atom_id res chain seq x y z
N MET A 1 -12.82 39.57 79.05
CA MET A 1 -13.81 39.81 77.98
C MET A 1 -13.13 40.64 76.88
N LYS A 2 -13.35 40.24 75.63
CA LYS A 2 -12.74 40.69 74.36
C LYS A 2 -12.85 42.22 74.17
N SER A 3 -11.76 42.92 73.90
CA SER A 3 -11.10 43.23 72.60
C SER A 3 -11.61 44.52 71.96
N ILE A 4 -10.70 45.49 71.89
CA ILE A 4 -10.69 46.69 71.07
C ILE A 4 -10.67 46.26 69.59
N VAL A 5 -11.51 46.87 68.75
CA VAL A 5 -11.43 46.74 67.29
C VAL A 5 -11.37 48.14 66.70
N THR A 6 -10.16 48.54 66.35
CA THR A 6 -9.84 49.76 65.61
C THR A 6 -9.79 49.42 64.12
N SER A 7 -10.47 50.23 63.33
CA SER A 7 -10.57 50.21 61.87
C SER A 7 -9.19 50.14 61.17
N LEU A 8 -9.05 49.28 60.16
CA LEU A 8 -8.01 49.40 59.16
C LEU A 8 -8.60 49.27 57.76
N SER A 9 -8.21 50.24 56.94
CA SER A 9 -8.80 50.67 55.68
C SER A 9 -8.61 49.68 54.53
N ALA A 10 -9.60 49.69 53.64
CA ALA A 10 -9.57 49.07 52.33
C ALA A 10 -8.44 49.64 51.45
N ALA A 11 -7.57 48.77 50.95
CA ALA A 11 -6.75 49.01 49.78
C ALA A 11 -7.00 47.86 48.79
N GLY A 12 -7.96 48.08 47.90
CA GLY A 12 -8.19 47.24 46.75
C GLY A 12 -7.51 47.80 45.50
N LEU A 13 -7.27 46.88 44.58
CA LEU A 13 -7.29 47.01 43.11
C LEU A 13 -5.96 46.94 42.32
N ILE A 14 -5.94 45.89 41.48
CA ILE A 14 -5.40 45.76 40.12
C ILE A 14 -3.97 45.22 39.99
N ALA A 15 -3.88 43.89 39.92
CA ALA A 15 -2.92 43.17 39.09
C ALA A 15 -3.69 42.13 38.26
N ALA A 16 -4.47 42.61 37.30
CA ALA A 16 -5.12 41.78 36.30
C ALA A 16 -4.56 42.16 34.92
N VAL A 17 -4.35 41.13 34.10
CA VAL A 17 -3.96 41.15 32.69
C VAL A 17 -2.45 41.23 32.43
N LEU A 18 -1.85 40.05 32.23
CA LEU A 18 -1.15 39.67 30.99
C LEU A 18 -0.99 38.13 30.95
N ALA A 19 -2.07 37.39 31.20
CA ALA A 19 -2.16 35.99 30.76
C ALA A 19 -2.69 36.02 29.32
N GLY A 20 -1.80 36.29 28.35
CA GLY A 20 -2.11 35.97 26.96
C GLY A 20 -2.46 34.48 26.85
N PRO A 21 -3.28 34.06 25.87
CA PRO A 21 -3.48 32.63 25.65
C PRO A 21 -2.10 32.01 25.47
N ALA A 22 -1.73 31.11 26.39
CA ALA A 22 -0.59 30.25 26.16
C ALA A 22 -0.91 29.52 24.86
N LEU A 23 -0.28 29.95 23.75
CA LEU A 23 -0.25 29.19 22.52
C LEU A 23 0.42 27.88 22.92
N ALA A 24 -0.40 26.87 23.22
CA ALA A 24 0.06 25.52 23.52
C ALA A 24 1.06 25.19 22.43
N GLN A 25 2.33 25.05 22.82
CA GLN A 25 3.42 24.96 21.86
C GLN A 25 3.17 23.69 21.06
N GLN A 26 2.66 23.83 19.83
CA GLN A 26 2.16 22.70 19.07
C GLN A 26 3.28 21.67 18.95
N THR A 27 2.97 20.42 19.28
CA THR A 27 3.92 19.32 19.12
C THR A 27 4.19 19.14 17.62
N PRO A 28 5.44 18.81 17.22
CA PRO A 28 5.77 18.53 15.83
C PRO A 28 4.76 17.58 15.18
N LEU A 29 4.50 17.76 13.89
CA LEU A 29 3.77 16.77 13.12
C LEU A 29 4.67 15.54 12.95
N LYS A 30 4.21 14.37 13.38
CA LYS A 30 5.02 13.14 13.34
C LYS A 30 4.39 12.07 12.45
N ILE A 31 5.19 11.53 11.53
CA ILE A 31 4.81 10.47 10.59
C ILE A 31 5.59 9.20 10.94
N GLY A 32 4.89 8.07 11.02
CA GLY A 32 5.50 6.75 11.22
C GLY A 32 5.46 5.90 9.95
N VAL A 33 6.59 5.43 9.46
CA VAL A 33 6.65 4.44 8.37
C VAL A 33 6.86 3.05 8.97
N LEU A 34 5.80 2.23 8.98
CA LEU A 34 5.85 0.86 9.47
C LEU A 34 5.92 -0.09 8.26
N THR A 35 7.12 -0.57 7.97
CA THR A 35 7.47 -1.31 6.74
C THR A 35 8.10 -2.68 7.06
N ASP A 36 8.40 -3.47 6.02
CA ASP A 36 9.33 -4.60 6.05
C ASP A 36 10.73 -4.13 5.62
N PHE A 37 11.75 -4.21 6.49
CA PHE A 37 13.13 -3.84 6.10
C PHE A 37 14.01 -5.01 5.71
N GLN A 38 13.63 -6.24 6.08
CA GLN A 38 14.57 -7.38 6.09
C GLN A 38 14.05 -8.63 5.40
N SER A 39 12.76 -8.70 5.10
CA SER A 39 12.10 -9.90 4.59
C SER A 39 11.65 -9.74 3.14
N VAL A 40 10.70 -10.59 2.73
CA VAL A 40 10.30 -10.84 1.34
C VAL A 40 9.75 -9.63 0.59
N TYR A 41 9.38 -8.56 1.31
CA TYR A 41 8.77 -7.35 0.74
C TYR A 41 9.67 -6.11 0.87
N SER A 42 10.89 -6.26 1.41
CA SER A 42 11.83 -5.15 1.63
C SER A 42 12.23 -4.39 0.36
N ASP A 43 12.28 -5.06 -0.79
CA ASP A 43 12.57 -4.40 -2.08
C ASP A 43 11.35 -3.69 -2.68
N ILE A 44 10.14 -4.08 -2.27
CA ILE A 44 8.87 -3.52 -2.76
C ILE A 44 8.58 -2.18 -2.07
N GLY A 45 8.58 -2.18 -0.74
CA GLY A 45 8.39 -1.00 0.09
C GLY A 45 9.70 -0.61 0.76
N GLY A 46 9.88 -1.09 2.01
CA GLY A 46 11.14 -1.08 2.75
C GLY A 46 11.79 0.28 2.89
N ALA A 47 13.12 0.29 2.72
CA ALA A 47 13.88 1.55 2.73
C ALA A 47 13.41 2.53 1.64
N GLY A 48 12.83 2.03 0.55
CA GLY A 48 12.24 2.85 -0.51
C GLY A 48 11.02 3.65 -0.03
N ASN A 49 10.14 3.06 0.79
CA ASN A 49 8.98 3.76 1.36
C ASN A 49 9.42 4.86 2.35
N VAL A 50 10.47 4.60 3.13
CA VAL A 50 11.07 5.62 3.99
C VAL A 50 11.61 6.79 3.16
N GLU A 51 12.34 6.50 2.09
CA GLU A 51 12.91 7.56 1.26
C GLU A 51 11.85 8.33 0.47
N ALA A 52 10.82 7.64 -0.03
CA ALA A 52 9.66 8.26 -0.65
C ALA A 52 8.93 9.23 0.32
N THR A 53 8.79 8.84 1.59
CA THR A 53 8.20 9.69 2.64
C THR A 53 9.05 10.94 2.88
N LYS A 54 10.39 10.79 2.97
CA LYS A 54 11.30 11.95 3.11
C LYS A 54 11.23 12.89 1.91
N MET A 55 11.22 12.35 0.69
CA MET A 55 11.10 13.14 -0.53
C MET A 55 9.81 13.98 -0.54
N ALA A 56 8.70 13.43 -0.05
CA ALA A 56 7.43 14.16 0.06
C ALA A 56 7.48 15.24 1.15
N ILE A 57 8.09 14.96 2.30
CA ILE A 57 8.29 15.95 3.39
C ILE A 57 9.15 17.13 2.89
N GLU A 58 10.24 16.84 2.18
CA GLU A 58 11.12 17.84 1.60
C GLU A 58 10.41 18.70 0.55
N GLU A 59 9.66 18.07 -0.36
CA GLU A 59 8.88 18.79 -1.38
C GLU A 59 7.81 19.70 -0.77
N PHE A 60 7.20 19.26 0.33
CA PHE A 60 6.25 20.07 1.08
C PHE A 60 6.89 21.29 1.76
N GLY A 61 8.21 21.24 2.03
CA GLY A 61 8.98 22.31 2.67
C GLY A 61 9.56 21.95 4.04
N GLY A 62 9.48 20.69 4.48
CA GLY A 62 10.18 20.14 5.65
C GLY A 62 9.65 20.55 7.03
N SER A 63 8.69 21.48 7.09
CA SER A 63 8.15 21.99 8.36
C SER A 63 6.65 22.23 8.31
N MET A 64 6.00 22.11 9.46
CA MET A 64 4.59 22.39 9.68
C MET A 64 4.41 23.05 11.05
N PHE A 65 3.50 24.02 11.15
CA PHE A 65 3.22 24.73 12.41
C PHE A 65 4.48 25.32 13.08
N GLY A 66 5.44 25.79 12.27
CA GLY A 66 6.70 26.38 12.75
C GLY A 66 7.71 25.38 13.30
N LYS A 67 7.51 24.07 13.09
CA LYS A 67 8.43 23.01 13.54
C LYS A 67 8.79 22.05 12.41
N PRO A 68 9.98 21.42 12.44
CA PRO A 68 10.31 20.34 11.51
C PRO A 68 9.27 19.21 11.60
N ILE A 69 8.94 18.61 10.46
CA ILE A 69 8.13 17.38 10.43
C ILE A 69 9.03 16.22 10.87
N GLU A 70 8.58 15.43 11.85
CA GLU A 70 9.33 14.31 12.38
C GLU A 70 8.95 13.01 11.65
N LEU A 71 9.95 12.18 11.35
CA LEU A 71 9.78 10.87 10.75
C LEU A 71 10.33 9.81 11.70
N VAL A 72 9.50 8.83 12.05
CA VAL A 72 9.91 7.61 12.77
C VAL A 72 9.69 6.40 11.87
N THR A 73 10.50 5.36 12.06
CA THR A 73 10.46 4.16 11.23
C THR A 73 10.58 2.92 12.09
N ALA A 74 9.91 1.83 11.71
CA ALA A 74 10.09 0.55 12.37
C ALA A 74 9.84 -0.62 11.40
N ASP A 75 10.45 -1.76 11.72
CA ASP A 75 10.22 -3.01 11.03
C ASP A 75 9.02 -3.74 11.66
N ALA A 76 8.01 -4.06 10.86
CA ALA A 76 6.89 -4.89 11.29
C ALA A 76 7.26 -6.37 11.39
N LEU A 77 8.40 -6.78 10.82
CA LEU A 77 8.88 -8.16 10.72
C LEU A 77 7.86 -9.10 10.06
N ASN A 78 6.94 -8.53 9.27
CA ASN A 78 5.76 -9.20 8.70
C ASN A 78 4.91 -9.95 9.76
N LYS A 79 4.85 -9.43 10.99
CA LYS A 79 4.14 -10.01 12.14
C LYS A 79 3.06 -9.07 12.67
N ALA A 80 1.82 -9.57 12.73
CA ALA A 80 0.65 -8.79 13.11
C ALA A 80 0.71 -8.25 14.56
N ASP A 81 1.20 -9.06 15.50
CA ASP A 81 1.38 -8.70 16.91
C ASP A 81 2.48 -7.62 17.11
N VAL A 82 3.58 -7.73 16.37
CA VAL A 82 4.66 -6.73 16.33
C VAL A 82 4.11 -5.40 15.78
N ALA A 83 3.40 -5.44 14.65
CA ALA A 83 2.79 -4.25 14.04
C ALA A 83 1.78 -3.56 14.98
N ALA A 84 0.91 -4.32 15.65
CA ALA A 84 -0.04 -3.77 16.63
C ALA A 84 0.67 -3.14 17.82
N THR A 85 1.74 -3.77 18.34
CA THR A 85 2.52 -3.26 19.46
C THR A 85 3.23 -1.95 19.11
N ILE A 86 3.86 -1.89 17.95
CA ILE A 86 4.52 -0.66 17.45
C ILE A 86 3.49 0.43 17.24
N THR A 87 2.38 0.12 16.56
CA THR A 87 1.29 1.08 16.29
C THR A 87 0.75 1.69 17.58
N ARG A 88 0.48 0.87 18.60
CA ARG A 88 0.04 1.35 19.92
C ARG A 88 1.08 2.27 20.54
N LYS A 89 2.34 1.84 20.63
CA LYS A 89 3.44 2.64 21.19
C LYS A 89 3.56 3.99 20.49
N TRP A 90 3.48 3.99 19.16
CA TRP A 90 3.57 5.19 18.35
C TRP A 90 2.45 6.18 18.61
N TYR A 91 1.20 5.73 18.68
CA TYR A 91 0.08 6.62 18.98
C TYR A 91 0.03 7.06 20.45
N GLU A 92 0.28 6.15 21.39
CA GLU A 92 0.10 6.39 22.82
C GLU A 92 1.29 7.10 23.47
N ALA A 93 2.52 6.64 23.19
CA ALA A 93 3.72 7.11 23.88
C ALA A 93 4.53 8.10 23.04
N GLU A 94 4.58 7.91 21.72
CA GLU A 94 5.44 8.73 20.84
C GLU A 94 4.69 9.83 20.10
N ASN A 95 3.37 9.93 20.26
CA ASN A 95 2.52 10.96 19.64
C ASN A 95 2.65 11.03 18.11
N VAL A 96 2.71 9.87 17.45
CA VAL A 96 2.64 9.79 15.98
C VAL A 96 1.26 10.26 15.53
N ASP A 97 1.22 11.13 14.52
CA ASP A 97 -0.02 11.72 14.00
C ASP A 97 -0.61 10.91 12.85
N MET A 98 0.24 10.22 12.07
CA MET A 98 -0.16 9.37 10.95
C MET A 98 0.84 8.21 10.78
N ILE A 99 0.33 7.01 10.51
CA ILE A 99 1.15 5.85 10.09
C ILE A 99 0.93 5.57 8.61
N ILE A 100 1.99 5.29 7.88
CA ILE A 100 1.96 4.93 6.46
C ILE A 100 2.69 3.60 6.22
N ASP A 101 2.37 2.96 5.08
CA ASP A 101 2.89 1.68 4.55
C ASP A 101 2.03 0.46 4.91
N MET A 102 2.36 -0.22 6.01
CA MET A 102 1.85 -1.55 6.37
C MET A 102 2.20 -2.63 5.33
N PRO A 103 3.30 -3.40 5.54
CA PRO A 103 3.88 -4.25 4.49
C PRO A 103 3.07 -5.49 4.14
N THR A 104 2.11 -5.88 4.98
CA THR A 104 1.29 -7.09 4.77
C THR A 104 -0.15 -6.84 5.16
N SER A 105 -1.08 -7.56 4.53
CA SER A 105 -2.51 -7.45 4.89
C SER A 105 -2.78 -7.86 6.35
N ALA A 106 -1.99 -8.76 6.92
CA ALA A 106 -2.11 -9.13 8.33
C ALA A 106 -1.64 -7.99 9.27
N THR A 107 -0.51 -7.35 8.96
CA THR A 107 -0.02 -6.20 9.73
C THR A 107 -0.96 -5.00 9.60
N ALA A 108 -1.47 -4.73 8.39
CA ALA A 108 -2.45 -3.68 8.13
C ALA A 108 -3.71 -3.87 8.99
N LEU A 109 -4.37 -5.02 8.93
CA LEU A 109 -5.59 -5.27 9.71
C LEU A 109 -5.36 -5.14 11.24
N ALA A 110 -4.21 -5.58 11.74
CA ALA A 110 -3.87 -5.42 13.15
C ALA A 110 -3.62 -3.95 13.55
N GLY A 111 -2.92 -3.19 12.70
CA GLY A 111 -2.67 -1.77 12.90
C GLY A 111 -3.94 -0.91 12.74
N MET A 112 -4.86 -1.31 11.87
CA MET A 112 -6.16 -0.65 11.68
C MET A 112 -7.02 -0.69 12.94
N GLU A 113 -7.01 -1.79 13.69
CA GLU A 113 -7.74 -1.87 14.96
C GLU A 113 -7.21 -0.85 15.98
N MET A 114 -5.88 -0.69 16.06
CA MET A 114 -5.28 0.34 16.90
C MET A 114 -5.60 1.76 16.37
N SER A 115 -5.52 1.97 15.06
CA SER A 115 -5.88 3.26 14.44
C SER A 115 -7.32 3.66 14.73
N LYS A 116 -8.23 2.69 14.76
CA LYS A 116 -9.63 2.87 15.16
C LYS A 116 -9.77 3.20 16.64
N GLN A 117 -9.06 2.50 17.52
CA GLN A 117 -9.08 2.74 18.96
C GLN A 117 -8.55 4.13 19.34
N PHE A 118 -7.47 4.58 18.69
CA PHE A 118 -6.83 5.86 18.96
C PHE A 118 -7.36 7.03 18.10
N GLU A 119 -8.30 6.76 17.19
CA GLU A 119 -8.82 7.72 16.21
C GLU A 119 -7.71 8.44 15.40
N LYS A 120 -6.71 7.68 14.94
CA LYS A 120 -5.53 8.19 14.22
C LYS A 120 -5.47 7.67 12.80
N ILE A 121 -4.89 8.47 11.91
CA ILE A 121 -4.85 8.16 10.48
C ILE A 121 -3.82 7.06 10.23
N MET A 122 -4.24 6.05 9.45
CA MET A 122 -3.36 5.05 8.86
C MET A 122 -3.57 5.02 7.34
N ILE A 123 -2.50 5.15 6.58
CA ILE A 123 -2.53 5.06 5.12
C ILE A 123 -1.78 3.80 4.69
N VAL A 124 -2.52 2.83 4.17
CA VAL A 124 -1.99 1.56 3.68
C VAL A 124 -1.54 1.75 2.24
N THR A 125 -0.25 1.53 1.97
CA THR A 125 0.32 1.62 0.61
C THR A 125 0.86 0.29 0.08
N ASP A 126 1.19 -0.67 0.95
CA ASP A 126 1.78 -1.96 0.52
C ASP A 126 0.82 -3.14 0.63
N ALA A 127 0.15 -3.29 1.77
CA ALA A 127 -0.86 -4.33 1.95
C ALA A 127 -2.01 -4.15 0.97
N ALA A 128 -2.59 -5.27 0.51
CA ALA A 128 -3.47 -5.26 -0.65
C ALA A 128 -4.78 -6.00 -0.49
N SER A 129 -5.05 -6.69 0.63
CA SER A 129 -6.33 -7.40 0.78
C SER A 129 -7.50 -6.44 0.54
N SER A 130 -8.42 -6.83 -0.35
CA SER A 130 -9.66 -6.09 -0.59
C SER A 130 -10.57 -6.03 0.63
N ASP A 131 -10.27 -6.78 1.70
CA ASP A 131 -10.98 -6.71 2.97
C ASP A 131 -10.69 -5.39 3.71
N ILE A 132 -9.54 -4.75 3.48
CA ILE A 132 -9.10 -3.49 4.14
C ILE A 132 -10.09 -2.34 3.90
N THR A 133 -10.57 -2.17 2.68
CA THR A 133 -11.66 -1.23 2.33
C THR A 133 -12.96 -1.95 2.01
N GLY A 134 -13.08 -3.19 2.49
CA GLY A 134 -14.30 -3.99 2.44
C GLY A 134 -14.86 -4.14 3.84
N LYS A 135 -15.11 -5.39 4.24
CA LYS A 135 -15.66 -5.74 5.57
C LYS A 135 -14.86 -5.18 6.76
N SER A 136 -13.58 -4.86 6.60
CA SER A 136 -12.72 -4.32 7.66
C SER A 136 -12.50 -2.81 7.54
N CYS A 137 -13.23 -2.11 6.66
CA CYS A 137 -13.06 -0.67 6.48
C CYS A 137 -13.20 0.11 7.80
N SER A 138 -12.43 1.19 7.90
CA SER A 138 -12.33 2.03 9.09
C SER A 138 -12.41 3.50 8.67
N PRO A 139 -13.06 4.36 9.45
CA PRO A 139 -13.16 5.78 9.11
C PRO A 139 -11.80 6.48 9.15
N TYR A 140 -10.78 5.85 9.74
CA TYR A 140 -9.43 6.37 9.94
C TYR A 140 -8.37 5.72 9.03
N THR A 141 -8.77 4.77 8.19
CA THR A 141 -7.85 4.06 7.29
C THR A 141 -8.10 4.45 5.85
N LEU A 142 -7.03 4.81 5.14
CA LEU A 142 -7.04 4.99 3.70
C LEU A 142 -6.19 3.88 3.05
N HIS A 143 -6.64 3.33 1.92
CA HIS A 143 -5.92 2.31 1.18
C HIS A 143 -5.58 2.84 -0.21
N TRP A 144 -4.30 3.10 -0.43
CA TRP A 144 -3.86 4.06 -1.44
C TRP A 144 -3.53 3.45 -2.80
N THR A 145 -2.82 2.32 -2.82
CA THR A 145 -2.07 1.93 -4.03
C THR A 145 -2.82 0.98 -4.96
N TYR A 146 -3.32 -0.14 -4.41
CA TYR A 146 -3.97 -1.21 -5.16
C TYR A 146 -4.71 -2.14 -4.19
N ASP A 147 -5.51 -3.08 -4.71
CA ASP A 147 -5.98 -4.23 -3.94
C ASP A 147 -6.13 -5.51 -4.73
N THR A 148 -6.37 -6.60 -4.01
CA THR A 148 -6.56 -7.93 -4.59
C THR A 148 -7.73 -7.99 -5.56
N TYR A 149 -8.77 -7.16 -5.37
CA TYR A 149 -9.89 -7.11 -6.30
C TYR A 149 -9.48 -6.48 -7.64
N ALA A 150 -8.79 -5.34 -7.60
CA ALA A 150 -8.33 -4.63 -8.79
C ALA A 150 -7.32 -5.44 -9.59
N ASN A 151 -6.38 -6.11 -8.92
CA ASN A 151 -5.46 -7.04 -9.57
C ASN A 151 -6.19 -8.24 -10.20
N ALA A 152 -7.10 -8.87 -9.45
CA ALA A 152 -7.88 -9.99 -9.93
C ALA A 152 -8.74 -9.63 -11.16
N HIS A 153 -9.45 -8.50 -11.13
CA HIS A 153 -10.33 -8.07 -12.22
C HIS A 153 -9.54 -7.68 -13.46
N THR A 154 -8.36 -7.10 -13.30
CA THR A 154 -7.52 -6.66 -14.42
C THR A 154 -6.80 -7.84 -15.08
N VAL A 155 -6.05 -8.63 -14.31
CA VAL A 155 -5.25 -9.76 -14.85
C VAL A 155 -6.13 -10.99 -15.10
N GLY A 156 -6.95 -11.39 -14.13
CA GLY A 156 -7.73 -12.62 -14.19
C GLY A 156 -8.71 -12.62 -15.37
N SER A 157 -9.42 -11.52 -15.59
CA SER A 157 -10.34 -11.39 -16.72
C SER A 157 -9.63 -11.47 -18.07
N ALA A 158 -8.44 -10.87 -18.19
CA ALA A 158 -7.66 -10.90 -19.42
C ALA A 158 -7.17 -12.32 -19.75
N ILE A 159 -6.68 -13.06 -18.75
CA ILE A 159 -6.18 -14.42 -18.94
C ILE A 159 -7.31 -15.38 -19.33
N VAL A 160 -8.48 -15.31 -18.68
CA VAL A 160 -9.60 -16.19 -19.03
C VAL A 160 -10.14 -15.90 -20.43
N LYS A 161 -10.25 -14.63 -20.82
CA LYS A 161 -10.64 -14.24 -22.19
C LYS A 161 -9.69 -14.77 -23.26
N ASN A 162 -8.42 -14.98 -22.92
CA ASN A 162 -7.41 -15.55 -23.80
C ASN A 162 -7.32 -17.09 -23.73
N GLY A 163 -8.32 -17.76 -23.14
CA GLY A 163 -8.43 -19.22 -23.12
C GLY A 163 -7.79 -19.91 -21.90
N GLY A 164 -7.26 -19.14 -20.95
CA GLY A 164 -6.78 -19.61 -19.65
C GLY A 164 -7.93 -19.88 -18.68
N ASP A 165 -8.78 -20.86 -19.00
CA ASP A 165 -10.05 -21.13 -18.32
C ASP A 165 -9.96 -22.13 -17.15
N SER A 166 -8.80 -22.74 -16.87
CA SER A 166 -8.60 -23.65 -15.74
C SER A 166 -7.37 -23.28 -14.92
N TRP A 167 -7.58 -23.13 -13.61
CA TRP A 167 -6.60 -22.53 -12.69
C TRP A 167 -6.26 -23.46 -11.53
N PHE A 168 -5.00 -23.47 -11.14
CA PHE A 168 -4.54 -24.02 -9.87
C PHE A 168 -3.73 -22.95 -9.14
N PHE A 169 -4.03 -22.69 -7.87
CA PHE A 169 -3.34 -21.63 -7.12
C PHE A 169 -2.17 -22.17 -6.30
N ILE A 170 -1.09 -21.42 -6.25
CA ILE A 170 -0.06 -21.55 -5.21
C ILE A 170 -0.19 -20.30 -4.33
N THR A 171 -0.61 -20.50 -3.09
CA THR A 171 -1.12 -19.43 -2.23
C THR A 171 -0.27 -19.26 -0.99
N ALA A 172 0.15 -18.02 -0.71
CA ALA A 172 0.79 -17.69 0.56
C ALA A 172 -0.23 -17.82 1.71
N ASP A 173 0.10 -18.56 2.76
CA ASP A 173 -0.84 -18.94 3.82
C ASP A 173 -1.06 -17.83 4.86
N TYR A 174 -1.59 -16.70 4.40
CA TYR A 174 -2.02 -15.58 5.22
C TYR A 174 -3.08 -14.74 4.49
N VAL A 175 -3.58 -13.69 5.17
CA VAL A 175 -4.69 -12.85 4.71
C VAL A 175 -4.59 -12.42 3.25
N PHE A 176 -3.43 -11.96 2.78
CA PHE A 176 -3.27 -11.52 1.39
C PHE A 176 -3.43 -12.67 0.40
N GLY A 177 -2.70 -13.79 0.59
CA GLY A 177 -2.76 -14.93 -0.31
C GLY A 177 -4.18 -15.49 -0.40
N HIS A 178 -4.86 -15.62 0.74
CA HIS A 178 -6.27 -16.05 0.75
C HIS A 178 -7.20 -15.05 0.04
N SER A 179 -6.94 -13.74 0.18
CA SER A 179 -7.74 -12.70 -0.49
C SER A 179 -7.55 -12.71 -2.00
N ILE A 180 -6.30 -12.80 -2.48
CA ILE A 180 -6.02 -12.80 -3.93
C ILE A 180 -6.46 -14.11 -4.59
N GLU A 181 -6.33 -15.25 -3.91
CA GLU A 181 -6.89 -16.53 -4.38
C GLU A 181 -8.41 -16.45 -4.53
N ARG A 182 -9.10 -15.94 -3.50
CA ARG A 182 -10.56 -15.76 -3.51
C ARG A 182 -10.98 -14.82 -4.63
N ASP A 183 -10.44 -13.60 -4.65
CA ASP A 183 -10.86 -12.55 -5.57
C ASP A 183 -10.56 -12.95 -7.03
N THR A 184 -9.42 -13.58 -7.30
CA THR A 184 -9.08 -14.11 -8.64
C THR A 184 -9.95 -15.31 -9.00
N GLY A 185 -10.17 -16.24 -8.07
CA GLY A 185 -11.04 -17.39 -8.28
C GLY A 185 -12.48 -16.98 -8.62
N ASP A 186 -12.99 -15.92 -8.00
CA ASP A 186 -14.33 -15.38 -8.30
C ASP A 186 -14.40 -14.78 -9.70
N VAL A 187 -13.37 -14.02 -10.13
CA VAL A 187 -13.25 -13.54 -11.51
C VAL A 187 -13.19 -14.69 -12.50
N VAL A 188 -12.39 -15.72 -12.21
CA VAL A 188 -12.26 -16.90 -13.08
C VAL A 188 -13.59 -17.61 -13.26
N ARG A 189 -14.32 -17.85 -12.16
CA ARG A 189 -15.65 -18.50 -12.21
C ARG A 189 -16.68 -17.64 -12.92
N ALA A 190 -16.71 -16.33 -12.66
CA ALA A 190 -17.62 -15.39 -13.30
C ALA A 190 -17.40 -15.31 -14.82
N ALA A 191 -16.16 -15.50 -15.27
CA ALA A 191 -15.80 -15.56 -16.69
C ALA A 191 -15.97 -16.97 -17.32
N GLY A 192 -16.59 -17.93 -16.61
CA GLY A 192 -16.86 -19.28 -17.11
C GLY A 192 -15.71 -20.29 -16.95
N GLY A 193 -14.62 -19.90 -16.29
CA GLY A 193 -13.50 -20.76 -15.95
C GLY A 193 -13.74 -21.62 -14.70
N LYS A 194 -12.72 -22.42 -14.34
CA LYS A 194 -12.74 -23.36 -13.21
C LYS A 194 -11.46 -23.24 -12.40
N VAL A 195 -11.59 -23.34 -11.08
CA VAL A 195 -10.47 -23.51 -10.15
C VAL A 195 -10.37 -25.00 -9.80
N LEU A 196 -9.28 -25.65 -10.21
CA LEU A 196 -9.05 -27.09 -10.06
C LEU A 196 -8.43 -27.47 -8.71
N GLY A 197 -7.88 -26.49 -7.98
CA GLY A 197 -7.31 -26.69 -6.66
C GLY A 197 -6.39 -25.55 -6.24
N SER A 198 -5.78 -25.73 -5.08
CA SER A 198 -4.81 -24.80 -4.51
C SER A 198 -3.81 -25.57 -3.65
N ALA A 199 -2.56 -25.14 -3.63
CA ALA A 199 -1.57 -25.54 -2.64
C ALA A 199 -1.13 -24.32 -1.83
N ARG A 200 -1.00 -24.46 -0.51
CA ARG A 200 -0.63 -23.36 0.38
C ARG A 200 0.80 -23.49 0.87
N HIS A 201 1.52 -22.38 0.90
CA HIS A 201 2.89 -22.31 1.41
C HIS A 201 3.02 -21.23 2.50
N PRO A 202 3.90 -21.43 3.51
CA PRO A 202 4.23 -20.36 4.45
C PRO A 202 4.80 -19.12 3.74
N LEU A 203 4.59 -17.94 4.30
CA LEU A 203 5.30 -16.73 3.83
C LEU A 203 6.81 -16.94 3.95
N ASN A 204 7.58 -16.46 2.97
CA ASN A 204 9.04 -16.61 2.92
C ASN A 204 9.50 -18.08 2.75
N THR A 205 8.88 -18.77 1.81
CA THR A 205 9.19 -20.16 1.47
C THR A 205 10.44 -20.22 0.55
N PRO A 206 11.48 -20.99 0.92
CA PRO A 206 12.68 -21.13 0.07
C PRO A 206 12.52 -22.19 -1.04
N ASP A 207 11.70 -23.22 -0.81
CA ASP A 207 11.53 -24.35 -1.72
C ASP A 207 10.06 -24.53 -2.10
N PHE A 208 9.78 -24.36 -3.39
CA PHE A 208 8.46 -24.45 -4.00
C PHE A 208 8.20 -25.78 -4.72
N SER A 209 9.16 -26.70 -4.75
CA SER A 209 9.11 -27.95 -5.52
C SER A 209 7.81 -28.73 -5.34
N SER A 210 7.42 -29.01 -4.09
CA SER A 210 6.23 -29.80 -3.78
C SER A 210 4.91 -29.11 -4.20
N PHE A 211 4.85 -27.77 -4.14
CA PHE A 211 3.67 -27.01 -4.56
C PHE A 211 3.57 -26.95 -6.08
N LEU A 212 4.71 -26.81 -6.77
CA LEU A 212 4.80 -26.84 -8.23
C LEU A 212 4.43 -28.21 -8.81
N LEU A 213 4.85 -29.31 -8.16
CA LEU A 213 4.45 -30.66 -8.57
C LEU A 213 2.94 -30.91 -8.42
N GLN A 214 2.31 -30.36 -7.37
CA GLN A 214 0.85 -30.40 -7.23
C GLN A 214 0.16 -29.60 -8.34
N ALA A 215 0.66 -28.39 -8.63
CA ALA A 215 0.17 -27.58 -9.73
C ALA A 215 0.31 -28.30 -11.08
N GLN A 216 1.43 -29.00 -11.31
CA GLN A 216 1.67 -29.81 -12.51
C GLN A 216 0.74 -31.02 -12.64
N SER A 217 0.43 -31.64 -11.52
CA SER A 217 -0.48 -32.79 -11.46
C SER A 217 -1.93 -32.38 -11.71
N SER A 218 -2.31 -31.15 -11.39
CA SER A 218 -3.67 -30.62 -11.59
C SER A 218 -4.09 -30.49 -13.05
N LYS A 219 -3.11 -30.39 -13.98
CA LYS A 219 -3.33 -30.10 -15.40
C LYS A 219 -4.10 -28.80 -15.69
N ALA A 220 -4.15 -27.88 -14.73
CA ALA A 220 -4.69 -26.54 -14.96
C ALA A 220 -3.90 -25.82 -16.06
N LYS A 221 -4.56 -25.08 -16.94
CA LYS A 221 -3.87 -24.25 -17.95
C LYS A 221 -3.04 -23.15 -17.29
N ILE A 222 -3.51 -22.63 -16.16
CA ILE A 222 -2.89 -21.52 -15.43
C ILE A 222 -2.49 -21.97 -14.03
N VAL A 223 -1.25 -21.71 -13.64
CA VAL A 223 -0.78 -21.73 -12.25
C VAL A 223 -0.80 -20.29 -11.74
N GLY A 224 -1.82 -19.97 -10.93
CA GLY A 224 -1.98 -18.66 -10.33
C GLY A 224 -1.10 -18.50 -9.10
N LEU A 225 -0.15 -17.56 -9.16
CA LEU A 225 0.71 -17.25 -8.02
C LEU A 225 0.00 -16.23 -7.12
N ALA A 226 -0.67 -16.75 -6.10
CA ALA A 226 -1.37 -16.00 -5.05
C ALA A 226 -0.41 -15.66 -3.90
N ASN A 227 0.72 -15.06 -4.25
CA ASN A 227 1.80 -14.62 -3.38
C ASN A 227 2.44 -13.33 -3.95
N GLY A 228 3.53 -12.85 -3.36
CA GLY A 228 4.20 -11.62 -3.81
C GLY A 228 5.70 -11.64 -3.52
N GLY A 229 6.43 -10.69 -4.09
CA GLY A 229 7.84 -10.42 -3.75
C GLY A 229 8.74 -11.64 -3.88
N GLY A 230 9.57 -11.87 -2.87
CA GLY A 230 10.52 -12.99 -2.81
C GLY A 230 9.89 -14.36 -3.09
N ASP A 231 8.67 -14.61 -2.60
CA ASP A 231 7.96 -15.88 -2.82
C ASP A 231 7.59 -16.06 -4.31
N THR A 232 7.10 -15.01 -4.97
CA THR A 232 6.81 -15.05 -6.42
C THR A 232 8.08 -15.24 -7.24
N ILE A 233 9.16 -14.54 -6.89
CA ILE A 233 10.44 -14.64 -7.59
C ILE A 233 10.98 -16.07 -7.51
N ASN A 234 10.97 -16.67 -6.32
CA ASN A 234 11.45 -18.03 -6.09
C ASN A 234 10.56 -19.07 -6.79
N ALA A 235 9.23 -18.91 -6.72
CA ALA A 235 8.29 -19.78 -7.40
C ALA A 235 8.48 -19.77 -8.92
N ILE A 236 8.69 -18.60 -9.54
CA ILE A 236 8.93 -18.49 -10.99
C ILE A 236 10.27 -19.13 -11.39
N LYS A 237 11.35 -18.86 -10.64
CA LYS A 237 12.66 -19.47 -10.90
C LYS A 237 12.59 -21.00 -10.86
N GLN A 238 11.99 -21.56 -9.81
CA GLN A 238 11.84 -23.01 -9.67
C GLN A 238 10.85 -23.57 -10.70
N ALA A 239 9.76 -22.88 -11.03
CA ALA A 239 8.85 -23.33 -12.08
C ALA A 239 9.55 -23.48 -13.44
N ALA A 240 10.55 -22.65 -13.74
CA ALA A 240 11.39 -22.80 -14.92
C ALA A 240 12.30 -24.02 -14.83
N GLU A 241 12.92 -24.28 -13.67
CA GLU A 241 13.75 -25.46 -13.41
C GLU A 241 12.96 -26.78 -13.54
N PHE A 242 11.72 -26.80 -13.03
CA PHE A 242 10.80 -27.95 -13.12
C PHE A 242 10.09 -28.06 -14.47
N GLY A 243 10.33 -27.13 -15.40
CA GLY A 243 9.74 -27.16 -16.74
C GLY A 243 8.22 -27.04 -16.74
N ILE A 244 7.61 -26.33 -15.77
CA ILE A 244 6.16 -26.14 -15.68
C ILE A 244 5.63 -25.50 -16.97
N VAL A 245 6.30 -24.43 -17.42
CA VAL A 245 5.95 -23.73 -18.67
C VAL A 245 6.23 -24.57 -19.90
N ALA A 246 7.39 -25.25 -19.94
CA ALA A 246 7.72 -26.17 -21.03
C ALA A 246 6.74 -27.36 -21.12
N GLY A 247 6.12 -27.74 -20.01
CA GLY A 247 5.10 -28.78 -19.90
C GLY A 247 3.68 -28.34 -20.32
N GLY A 248 3.49 -27.07 -20.72
CA GLY A 248 2.25 -26.58 -21.32
C GLY A 248 1.32 -25.81 -20.37
N GLN A 249 1.70 -25.55 -19.12
CA GLN A 249 0.95 -24.67 -18.21
C GLN A 249 1.56 -23.27 -18.19
N ASN A 250 0.76 -22.23 -18.04
CA ASN A 250 1.26 -20.86 -17.93
C ASN A 250 1.26 -20.38 -16.48
N LEU A 251 2.23 -19.57 -16.10
CA LEU A 251 2.23 -18.89 -14.80
C LEU A 251 1.46 -17.57 -14.91
N ALA A 252 0.65 -17.26 -13.90
CA ALA A 252 0.05 -15.95 -13.73
C ALA A 252 0.61 -15.29 -12.47
N GLY A 253 1.46 -14.28 -12.65
CA GLY A 253 1.90 -13.39 -11.58
C GLY A 253 0.82 -12.35 -11.31
N ILE A 254 -0.07 -12.62 -10.36
CA ILE A 254 -1.28 -11.81 -10.14
C ILE A 254 -0.92 -10.45 -9.54
N VAL A 255 0.10 -10.44 -8.68
CA VAL A 255 0.70 -9.23 -8.11
C VAL A 255 2.21 -9.33 -8.33
N MET A 256 2.74 -8.42 -9.13
CA MET A 256 4.17 -8.33 -9.43
C MET A 256 4.58 -6.88 -9.48
N PHE A 257 5.83 -6.62 -9.15
CA PHE A 257 6.43 -5.29 -9.12
C PHE A 257 7.65 -5.22 -10.01
N ILE A 258 8.02 -3.99 -10.39
CA ILE A 258 9.25 -3.74 -11.16
C ILE A 258 10.52 -4.28 -10.48
N SER A 259 10.55 -4.35 -9.14
CA SER A 259 11.62 -4.99 -8.37
C SER A 259 11.71 -6.50 -8.63
N ASP A 260 10.57 -7.17 -8.76
CA ASP A 260 10.51 -8.61 -9.01
C ASP A 260 11.02 -8.91 -10.42
N ILE A 261 10.59 -8.09 -11.39
CA ILE A 261 11.02 -8.19 -12.77
C ILE A 261 12.51 -7.90 -12.91
N HIS A 262 13.05 -6.96 -12.14
CA HIS A 262 14.49 -6.74 -12.05
C HIS A 262 15.23 -7.99 -11.55
N SER A 263 14.72 -8.64 -10.50
CA SER A 263 15.32 -9.83 -9.88
C SER A 263 15.22 -11.10 -10.74
N LEU A 264 14.15 -11.23 -11.52
CA LEU A 264 13.94 -12.32 -12.48
C LEU A 264 14.76 -12.11 -13.75
N GLY A 265 14.91 -10.85 -14.17
CA GLY A 265 15.46 -10.46 -15.47
C GLY A 265 14.49 -10.74 -16.63
N LEU A 266 14.61 -9.95 -17.70
CA LEU A 266 13.71 -10.03 -18.86
C LEU A 266 13.74 -11.39 -19.55
N LYS A 267 14.85 -12.13 -19.49
CA LYS A 267 14.93 -13.47 -20.10
C LYS A 267 13.87 -14.42 -19.54
N LEU A 268 13.64 -14.37 -18.23
CA LEU A 268 12.68 -15.22 -17.55
C LEU A 268 11.28 -14.59 -17.50
N ALA A 269 11.21 -13.26 -17.41
CA ALA A 269 9.97 -12.53 -17.21
C ALA A 269 9.27 -12.07 -18.51
N GLN A 270 9.92 -12.11 -19.67
CA GLN A 270 9.34 -11.65 -20.94
C GLN A 270 7.98 -12.26 -21.24
N GLY A 271 7.05 -11.44 -21.72
CA GLY A 271 5.68 -11.84 -22.07
C GLY A 271 4.75 -12.05 -20.88
N LEU A 272 5.22 -11.91 -19.64
CA LEU A 272 4.33 -11.88 -18.48
C LEU A 272 3.39 -10.67 -18.57
N ILE A 273 2.12 -10.93 -18.30
CA ILE A 273 1.09 -9.90 -18.18
C ILE A 273 0.93 -9.57 -16.71
N ILE A 274 1.12 -8.31 -16.35
CA ILE A 274 1.08 -7.83 -14.97
C ILE A 274 0.15 -6.62 -14.85
N THR A 275 -0.24 -6.29 -13.62
CA THR A 275 -1.02 -5.08 -13.32
C THR A 275 -0.32 -4.27 -12.25
N GLU A 276 -0.07 -3.00 -12.54
CA GLU A 276 0.46 -2.03 -11.59
C GLU A 276 -0.31 -0.71 -11.68
N ALA A 277 -0.31 0.06 -10.60
CA ALA A 277 -0.90 1.40 -10.53
C ALA A 277 0.03 2.49 -11.12
N TYR A 278 1.31 2.19 -11.26
CA TYR A 278 2.35 3.15 -11.61
C TYR A 278 3.52 2.44 -12.30
N TYR A 279 4.15 3.11 -13.25
CA TYR A 279 5.43 2.73 -13.82
C TYR A 279 6.26 3.97 -14.13
N TRP A 280 7.56 3.93 -13.84
CA TRP A 280 8.41 5.12 -13.88
C TRP A 280 8.49 5.77 -15.26
N ASP A 281 8.35 5.01 -16.34
CA ASP A 281 8.42 5.52 -17.72
C ASP A 281 7.05 5.71 -18.39
N LEU A 282 5.95 5.80 -17.63
CA LEU A 282 4.61 6.04 -18.19
C LEU A 282 4.49 7.39 -18.91
N ASN A 283 4.98 8.45 -18.28
CA ASN A 283 4.88 9.81 -18.80
C ASN A 283 5.99 10.71 -18.21
N ASP A 284 6.01 11.99 -18.58
CA ASP A 284 7.05 12.92 -18.13
C ASP A 284 7.06 13.12 -16.61
N ARG A 285 5.90 13.03 -15.96
CA ARG A 285 5.80 13.20 -14.51
C ARG A 285 6.33 11.99 -13.76
N THR A 286 5.98 10.78 -14.20
CA THR A 286 6.55 9.54 -13.63
C THR A 286 8.05 9.49 -13.85
N ARG A 287 8.54 9.91 -15.03
CA ARG A 287 9.99 9.98 -15.33
C ARG A 287 10.71 10.96 -14.42
N ALA A 288 10.13 12.13 -14.18
CA ALA A 288 10.71 13.13 -13.30
C ALA A 288 10.83 12.64 -11.85
N PHE A 289 9.78 12.01 -11.32
CA PHE A 289 9.82 11.39 -9.99
C PHE A 289 10.80 10.21 -9.95
N GLY A 290 10.73 9.32 -10.93
CA GLY A 290 11.62 8.16 -11.08
C GLY A 290 13.09 8.55 -11.08
N LYS A 291 13.47 9.64 -11.77
CA LYS A 291 14.84 10.16 -11.77
C LYS A 291 15.27 10.62 -10.38
N ARG A 292 14.46 11.45 -9.70
CA ARG A 292 14.76 11.92 -8.33
C ARG A 292 14.89 10.76 -7.35
N PHE A 293 14.01 9.76 -7.46
CA PHE A 293 14.06 8.57 -6.61
C PHE A 293 15.32 7.74 -6.91
N PHE A 294 15.64 7.53 -8.19
CA PHE A 294 16.84 6.81 -8.62
C PHE A 294 18.13 7.48 -8.13
N GLU A 295 18.19 8.81 -8.10
CA GLU A 295 19.34 9.54 -7.56
C GLU A 295 19.63 9.18 -6.10
N ARG A 296 18.60 8.86 -5.31
CA ARG A 296 18.72 8.49 -3.89
C ARG A 296 18.90 6.98 -3.67
N MET A 297 18.10 6.18 -4.37
CA MET A 297 17.97 4.74 -4.12
C MET A 297 18.74 3.86 -5.10
N LYS A 298 19.24 4.42 -6.20
CA LYS A 298 19.95 3.72 -7.29
C LYS A 298 19.14 2.57 -7.92
N ARG A 299 17.82 2.64 -7.80
CA ARG A 299 16.82 1.76 -8.42
C ARG A 299 15.59 2.60 -8.79
N MET A 300 14.82 2.16 -9.77
CA MET A 300 13.54 2.83 -10.08
C MET A 300 12.50 2.51 -9.01
N PRO A 301 11.57 3.45 -8.72
CA PRO A 301 10.56 3.24 -7.70
C PRO A 301 9.54 2.18 -8.13
N THR A 302 9.10 1.37 -7.17
CA THR A 302 7.90 0.54 -7.32
C THR A 302 6.63 1.40 -7.26
N MET A 303 5.47 0.83 -7.65
CA MET A 303 4.20 1.53 -7.44
C MET A 303 3.93 1.86 -5.96
N ASN A 304 4.38 1.02 -5.03
CA ASN A 304 4.22 1.24 -3.58
C ASN A 304 5.04 2.43 -3.10
N GLN A 305 6.29 2.56 -3.58
CA GLN A 305 7.16 3.67 -3.24
C GLN A 305 6.64 4.99 -3.83
N ALA A 306 6.14 4.97 -5.07
CA ALA A 306 5.48 6.12 -5.67
C ALA A 306 4.18 6.51 -4.94
N ALA A 307 3.38 5.53 -4.54
CA ALA A 307 2.17 5.74 -3.75
C ALA A 307 2.47 6.29 -2.36
N THR A 308 3.50 5.80 -1.68
CA THR A 308 3.93 6.30 -0.36
C THR A 308 4.33 7.77 -0.42
N TYR A 309 5.05 8.16 -1.48
CA TYR A 309 5.35 9.56 -1.76
C TYR A 309 4.05 10.38 -1.94
N SER A 310 3.15 9.93 -2.81
CA SER A 310 1.87 10.58 -3.11
C SER A 310 0.99 10.75 -1.87
N ALA A 311 0.76 9.67 -1.13
CA ALA A 311 -0.01 9.63 0.11
C ALA A 311 0.54 10.59 1.17
N THR A 312 1.87 10.62 1.34
CA THR A 312 2.53 11.53 2.28
C THR A 312 2.31 12.98 1.88
N LEU A 313 2.54 13.31 0.61
CA LEU A 313 2.36 14.67 0.10
C LEU A 313 0.89 15.12 0.21
N HIS A 314 -0.05 14.23 -0.10
CA HIS A 314 -1.49 14.49 0.03
C HIS A 314 -1.90 14.74 1.49
N TYR A 315 -1.40 13.92 2.41
CA TYR A 315 -1.63 14.09 3.85
C TYR A 315 -1.09 15.43 4.34
N LEU A 316 0.15 15.79 4.00
CA LEU A 316 0.75 17.06 4.42
C LEU A 316 -0.03 18.27 3.89
N ASN A 317 -0.44 18.23 2.62
CA ASN A 317 -1.29 19.25 2.03
C ASN A 317 -2.66 19.35 2.73
N ALA A 318 -3.26 18.22 3.12
CA ALA A 318 -4.51 18.19 3.86
C ALA A 318 -4.38 18.76 5.28
N VAL A 319 -3.27 18.46 5.99
CA VAL A 319 -2.96 19.07 7.30
C VAL A 319 -2.81 20.59 7.17
N LYS A 320 -2.08 21.06 6.16
CA LYS A 320 -1.95 22.50 5.87
C LYS A 320 -3.29 23.15 5.59
N ALA A 321 -4.12 22.53 4.76
CA ALA A 321 -5.43 23.05 4.39
C ALA A 321 -6.46 23.00 5.53
N ALA A 322 -6.32 22.05 6.46
CA ALA A 322 -7.12 21.97 7.67
C ALA A 322 -6.67 22.99 8.73
N GLY A 323 -5.40 23.41 8.72
CA GLY A 323 -4.81 24.28 9.74
C GLY A 323 -4.65 23.60 11.10
N THR A 324 -4.80 22.28 11.15
CA THR A 324 -4.68 21.44 12.36
C THR A 324 -4.19 20.05 11.96
N LYS A 325 -3.61 19.33 12.91
CA LYS A 325 -3.27 17.91 12.80
C LYS A 325 -4.34 16.97 13.38
N ASP A 326 -5.50 17.51 13.77
CA ASP A 326 -6.63 16.70 14.23
C ASP A 326 -7.16 15.79 13.13
N THR A 327 -7.38 14.52 13.46
CA THR A 327 -7.70 13.47 12.48
C THR A 327 -8.92 13.78 11.61
N LYS A 328 -10.05 14.16 12.22
CA LYS A 328 -11.33 14.37 11.52
C LYS A 328 -11.26 15.48 10.45
N PRO A 329 -10.81 16.71 10.75
CA PRO A 329 -10.69 17.76 9.74
C PRO A 329 -9.64 17.42 8.66
N VAL A 330 -8.54 16.75 9.01
CA VAL A 330 -7.54 16.31 8.03
C VAL A 330 -8.12 15.28 7.06
N LEU A 331 -8.80 14.24 7.56
CA LEU A 331 -9.47 13.24 6.71
C LEU A 331 -10.54 13.86 5.82
N ALA A 332 -11.31 14.84 6.32
CA ALA A 332 -12.27 15.56 5.51
C ALA A 332 -11.59 16.29 4.33
N LYS A 333 -10.43 16.92 4.57
CA LYS A 333 -9.63 17.53 3.50
C LYS A 333 -9.05 16.50 2.53
N MET A 334 -8.54 15.38 3.03
CA MET A 334 -8.02 14.30 2.17
C MET A 334 -9.10 13.73 1.24
N ARG A 335 -10.32 13.53 1.74
CA ARG A 335 -11.46 13.03 0.95
C ARG A 335 -12.00 14.06 -0.04
N ALA A 336 -12.00 15.35 0.32
CA ALA A 336 -12.52 16.41 -0.54
C ALA A 336 -11.54 16.82 -1.66
N THR A 337 -10.28 16.42 -1.57
CA THR A 337 -9.22 16.85 -2.50
C THR A 337 -8.85 15.72 -3.44
N PRO A 338 -9.02 15.87 -4.77
CA PRO A 338 -8.50 14.91 -5.74
C PRO A 338 -6.98 14.80 -5.66
N VAL A 339 -6.46 13.61 -5.94
CA VAL A 339 -5.01 13.33 -5.99
C VAL A 339 -4.53 13.49 -7.43
N ARG A 340 -3.61 14.43 -7.65
CA ARG A 340 -2.99 14.73 -8.95
C ARG A 340 -1.52 15.03 -8.76
N ASP A 341 -0.69 14.00 -8.86
CA ASP A 341 0.74 14.05 -8.58
C ASP A 341 1.52 13.02 -9.41
N ALA A 342 2.76 12.71 -9.02
CA ALA A 342 3.60 11.75 -9.74
C ALA A 342 3.04 10.33 -9.81
N PHE A 343 2.15 9.94 -8.89
CA PHE A 343 1.56 8.61 -8.85
C PHE A 343 0.33 8.50 -9.77
N THR A 344 -0.55 9.50 -9.76
CA THR A 344 -1.81 9.48 -10.52
C THR A 344 -2.29 10.87 -10.94
N ASP A 345 -3.13 10.91 -11.98
CA ASP A 345 -3.82 12.10 -12.49
C ASP A 345 -5.31 12.16 -12.14
N ASN A 346 -5.88 11.06 -11.65
CA ASN A 346 -7.32 10.90 -11.49
C ASN A 346 -7.71 10.25 -10.16
N GLY A 347 -6.85 10.37 -9.14
CA GLY A 347 -7.08 9.76 -7.84
C GLY A 347 -8.19 10.45 -7.03
N VAL A 348 -9.06 9.66 -6.39
CA VAL A 348 -10.10 10.13 -5.47
C VAL A 348 -10.21 9.18 -4.28
N VAL A 349 -10.21 9.73 -3.06
CA VAL A 349 -10.43 8.94 -1.84
C VAL A 349 -11.93 8.79 -1.57
N ARG A 350 -12.42 7.54 -1.64
CA ARG A 350 -13.80 7.18 -1.37
C ARG A 350 -14.13 7.13 0.12
N GLU A 351 -15.43 7.02 0.43
CA GLU A 351 -15.93 6.92 1.80
C GLU A 351 -15.50 5.63 2.49
N ASP A 352 -15.34 4.52 1.76
CA ASP A 352 -14.84 3.23 2.26
C ASP A 352 -13.32 3.24 2.53
N GLY A 353 -12.65 4.38 2.30
CA GLY A 353 -11.21 4.56 2.49
C GLY A 353 -10.37 4.19 1.28
N ARG A 354 -10.94 3.64 0.19
CA ARG A 354 -10.18 3.33 -1.03
C ARG A 354 -9.81 4.60 -1.78
N MET A 355 -8.53 4.79 -2.10
CA MET A 355 -8.12 5.72 -3.14
C MET A 355 -8.30 5.03 -4.49
N VAL A 356 -9.25 5.50 -5.30
CA VAL A 356 -9.54 4.97 -6.63
C VAL A 356 -8.82 5.83 -7.66
N HIS A 357 -8.12 5.17 -8.59
CA HIS A 357 -7.35 5.76 -9.68
C HIS A 357 -7.27 4.77 -10.85
N SER A 358 -6.65 5.14 -11.96
CA SER A 358 -6.36 4.17 -13.03
C SER A 358 -5.40 3.07 -12.58
N MET A 359 -5.66 1.84 -13.02
CA MET A 359 -4.71 0.73 -13.00
C MET A 359 -4.24 0.47 -14.44
N PHE A 360 -3.06 -0.13 -14.61
CA PHE A 360 -2.49 -0.38 -15.94
C PHE A 360 -2.20 -1.87 -16.12
N LEU A 361 -2.55 -2.39 -17.28
CA LEU A 361 -2.13 -3.70 -17.75
C LEU A 361 -0.82 -3.52 -18.52
N PHE A 362 0.21 -4.25 -18.12
CA PHE A 362 1.51 -4.24 -18.79
C PHE A 362 1.88 -5.62 -19.32
N GLU A 363 2.67 -5.62 -20.39
CA GLU A 363 3.45 -6.78 -20.83
C GLU A 363 4.94 -6.53 -20.53
N VAL A 364 5.60 -7.52 -19.94
CA VAL A 364 7.05 -7.48 -19.74
C VAL A 364 7.76 -7.63 -21.09
N LYS A 365 8.62 -6.67 -21.40
CA LYS A 365 9.42 -6.60 -22.62
C LYS A 365 10.32 -7.82 -22.79
N LYS A 366 10.59 -8.17 -24.05
CA LYS A 366 11.71 -9.03 -24.40
C LYS A 366 13.04 -8.30 -24.14
N PRO A 367 14.15 -9.02 -23.89
CA PRO A 367 15.45 -8.38 -23.71
C PRO A 367 15.83 -7.40 -24.82
N GLU A 368 15.50 -7.70 -26.07
CA GLU A 368 15.86 -6.89 -27.24
C GLU A 368 15.03 -5.60 -27.37
N GLU A 369 13.93 -5.49 -26.63
CA GLU A 369 13.03 -4.34 -26.63
C GLU A 369 13.38 -3.31 -25.54
N SER A 370 14.17 -3.72 -24.55
CA SER A 370 14.60 -2.87 -23.44
C SER A 370 15.73 -1.95 -23.88
N LYS A 371 15.53 -0.64 -23.71
CA LYS A 371 16.48 0.38 -24.19
C LYS A 371 17.39 0.92 -23.09
N ALA A 372 17.10 0.62 -21.83
CA ALA A 372 17.84 1.07 -20.67
C ALA A 372 17.57 0.16 -19.46
N PRO A 373 18.41 0.20 -18.40
CA PRO A 373 18.07 -0.42 -17.13
C PRO A 373 16.70 0.06 -16.63
N TRP A 374 15.89 -0.87 -16.09
CA TRP A 374 14.52 -0.64 -15.62
C TRP A 374 13.47 -0.37 -16.71
N ASP A 375 13.86 -0.35 -17.99
CA ASP A 375 12.90 -0.31 -19.11
C ASP A 375 12.30 -1.70 -19.37
N TYR A 376 11.29 -2.06 -18.56
CA TYR A 376 10.78 -3.43 -18.50
C TYR A 376 9.39 -3.62 -19.08
N TYR A 377 8.57 -2.57 -19.20
CA TYR A 377 7.15 -2.72 -19.52
C TYR A 377 6.75 -2.07 -20.83
N LYS A 378 5.74 -2.68 -21.47
CA LYS A 378 4.87 -2.05 -22.45
C LYS A 378 3.50 -1.88 -21.83
N VAL A 379 2.89 -0.71 -22.00
CA VAL A 379 1.49 -0.50 -21.64
C VAL A 379 0.62 -1.23 -22.66
N LEU A 380 -0.25 -2.12 -22.19
CA LEU A 380 -1.26 -2.78 -23.02
C LEU A 380 -2.61 -2.06 -22.92
N ALA A 381 -2.99 -1.66 -21.71
CA ALA A 381 -4.24 -0.98 -21.45
C ALA A 381 -4.16 -0.13 -20.18
N GLU A 382 -4.91 0.96 -20.17
CA GLU A 382 -5.29 1.66 -18.95
C GLU A 382 -6.71 1.22 -18.58
N VAL A 383 -6.92 0.85 -17.32
CA VAL A 383 -8.22 0.48 -16.76
C VAL A 383 -8.67 1.59 -15.83
N PRO A 384 -9.72 2.36 -16.20
CA PRO A 384 -10.26 3.42 -15.36
C PRO A 384 -10.66 2.91 -13.97
N GLY A 385 -10.52 3.76 -12.95
CA GLY A 385 -10.71 3.34 -11.57
C GLY A 385 -12.10 2.82 -11.21
N ASP A 386 -13.14 3.28 -11.90
CA ASP A 386 -14.53 2.78 -11.76
C ASP A 386 -14.73 1.36 -12.34
N GLN A 387 -13.80 0.90 -13.18
CA GLN A 387 -13.76 -0.45 -13.73
C GLN A 387 -12.75 -1.34 -13.00
N ALA A 388 -11.64 -0.75 -12.55
CA ALA A 388 -10.58 -1.48 -11.86
C ALA A 388 -10.99 -1.85 -10.43
N PHE A 389 -11.54 -0.91 -9.67
CA PHE A 389 -11.82 -1.11 -8.25
C PHE A 389 -13.25 -1.59 -8.00
N ARG A 390 -13.41 -2.38 -6.94
CA ARG A 390 -14.72 -2.90 -6.52
C ARG A 390 -15.72 -1.76 -6.32
N PRO A 391 -16.95 -1.86 -6.84
CA PRO A 391 -18.02 -0.93 -6.48
C PRO A 391 -18.22 -0.91 -4.96
N MET A 392 -18.36 0.28 -4.35
CA MET A 392 -18.43 0.41 -2.88
C MET A 392 -19.52 -0.46 -2.25
N LYS A 393 -20.69 -0.53 -2.89
CA LYS A 393 -21.84 -1.33 -2.45
C LYS A 393 -21.55 -2.83 -2.35
N ASP A 394 -20.57 -3.34 -3.11
CA ASP A 394 -20.24 -4.76 -3.17
C ASP A 394 -19.12 -5.12 -2.18
N GLY A 395 -18.57 -4.15 -1.44
CA GLY A 395 -17.45 -4.35 -0.53
C GLY A 395 -17.80 -4.77 0.90
N GLY A 396 -19.07 -4.66 1.30
CA GLY A 396 -19.50 -4.99 2.67
C GLY A 396 -18.89 -4.07 3.74
N CYS A 397 -18.47 -2.86 3.36
CA CYS A 397 -17.92 -1.88 4.30
C CYS A 397 -19.02 -1.34 5.23
N PRO A 398 -18.92 -1.51 6.56
CA PRO A 398 -19.94 -1.05 7.51
C PRO A 398 -20.17 0.47 7.55
N LEU A 399 -19.30 1.26 6.91
CA LEU A 399 -19.48 2.71 6.76
C LEU A 399 -20.43 3.07 5.60
N ILE A 400 -20.60 2.17 4.64
CA ILE A 400 -21.43 2.38 3.45
C ILE A 400 -22.83 1.81 3.74
N LYS A 401 -23.85 2.68 3.65
CA LYS A 401 -25.25 2.33 3.91
C LYS A 401 -26.01 1.92 2.65
#